data_AF-A0A7X7LY69-F1
#
_entry.id   AF-A0A7X7LY69-F1
#
_cell.length_a   1.000
_cell.length_b   1.000
_cell.length_c   1.000
_cell.angle_alpha   90.00
_cell.angle_beta   90.00
_cell.angle_gamma   90.00
#
_symmetry.space_group_name_H-M   'P 1'
#
loop_
_entity.id
_entity.type
_entity.pdbx_description
1 polymer ?
#
loop_
_entity_poly.entity_id
_entity_poly.type
_entity_poly.pdbx_seq_one_letter_code
_entity_poly.pdbx_strand_id
1 'polypeptide(L)'
;RLKRYRNLMLTMLLGGLWHGAGWTFVVWGGLHGLYLSLNHAWKHLSSRLFPRPILPRPLAAALGWSITFLAVVVGWVFFRAADFDAARLMLEGMAGLNGVALPNALAARLGGLWSVLSGIGVTTYLGGGSQFIFTWLWVLTLLPIALIMPNTQEIMRHAEPGLLLHSPTEANEIRPLRAATAALAWQPRLRWALLIGFIGALGVLSMTRVSEFLYFQF
;
A
#
# COMPACT_ATOMS: atom_id res chain seq x y z
N ARG A 1 -24.08 17.73 -5.17
CA ARG A 1 -23.23 16.51 -5.24
C ARG A 1 -22.17 16.61 -6.33
N LEU A 2 -22.50 17.03 -7.54
CA LEU A 2 -21.52 17.26 -8.61
C LEU A 2 -20.35 18.17 -8.19
N LYS A 3 -20.63 19.27 -7.45
CA LYS A 3 -19.60 20.14 -6.87
C LYS A 3 -18.60 19.39 -5.97
N ARG A 4 -19.06 18.39 -5.19
CA ARG A 4 -18.19 17.59 -4.32
C ARG A 4 -17.23 16.73 -5.15
N TYR A 5 -17.75 15.99 -6.13
CA TYR A 5 -16.92 15.15 -6.99
C TYR A 5 -15.94 15.98 -7.82
N ARG A 6 -16.38 17.10 -8.38
CA ARG A 6 -15.50 18.05 -9.07
C ARG A 6 -14.39 18.55 -8.15
N ASN A 7 -14.73 19.04 -6.96
CA ASN A 7 -13.73 19.55 -6.03
C ASN A 7 -12.75 18.45 -5.62
N LEU A 8 -13.23 17.22 -5.39
CA LEU A 8 -12.39 16.08 -5.04
C LEU A 8 -11.42 15.70 -6.18
N MET A 9 -11.91 15.68 -7.43
CA MET A 9 -11.06 15.47 -8.61
C MET A 9 -10.00 16.56 -8.73
N LEU A 10 -10.41 17.83 -8.62
CA LEU A 10 -9.49 18.97 -8.70
C LEU A 10 -8.42 18.90 -7.60
N THR A 11 -8.80 18.61 -6.36
CA THR A 11 -7.85 18.46 -5.25
C THR A 11 -6.83 17.36 -5.54
N MET A 12 -7.26 16.20 -6.05
CA MET A 12 -6.32 15.11 -6.33
C MET A 12 -5.44 15.36 -7.55
N LEU A 13 -5.96 16.01 -8.60
CA LEU A 13 -5.16 16.45 -9.75
C LEU A 13 -4.10 17.48 -9.36
N LEU A 14 -4.49 18.48 -8.55
CA LEU A 14 -3.55 19.46 -8.01
C LEU A 14 -2.51 18.82 -7.08
N GLY A 15 -2.92 17.83 -6.27
CA GLY A 15 -1.99 17.03 -5.46
C GLY A 15 -0.99 16.25 -6.31
N GLY A 16 -1.41 15.69 -7.43
CA GLY A 16 -0.51 15.06 -8.41
C GLY A 16 0.50 16.07 -8.98
N LEU A 17 0.01 17.21 -9.48
CA LEU A 17 0.86 18.28 -10.01
C LEU A 17 1.85 18.84 -8.98
N TRP A 18 1.53 18.79 -7.69
CA TRP A 18 2.45 19.17 -6.62
C TRP A 18 3.64 18.22 -6.48
N HIS A 19 3.46 16.93 -6.78
CA HIS A 19 4.54 15.94 -6.71
C HIS A 19 5.48 15.97 -7.92
N GLY A 20 5.02 16.44 -9.08
CA GLY A 20 5.86 16.63 -10.26
C GLY A 20 5.09 17.11 -11.48
N ALA A 21 5.82 17.67 -12.46
CA ALA A 21 5.24 18.25 -13.67
C ALA A 21 4.92 17.22 -14.79
N GLY A 22 5.30 15.96 -14.60
CA GLY A 22 5.06 14.89 -15.57
C GLY A 22 3.58 14.49 -15.67
N TRP A 23 3.15 14.08 -16.86
CA TRP A 23 1.77 13.59 -17.10
C TRP A 23 1.42 12.35 -16.26
N THR A 24 2.41 11.55 -15.87
CA THR A 24 2.22 10.39 -14.99
C THR A 24 1.69 10.78 -13.61
N PHE A 25 2.10 11.93 -13.07
CA PHE A 25 1.56 12.48 -11.81
C PHE A 25 0.12 12.99 -11.94
N VAL A 26 -0.23 13.56 -13.09
CA VAL A 26 -1.62 13.97 -13.38
C VAL A 26 -2.52 12.73 -13.44
N VAL A 27 -2.07 11.66 -14.10
CA VAL A 27 -2.80 10.38 -14.12
C VAL A 27 -2.90 9.77 -12.73
N TRP A 28 -1.82 9.76 -11.94
CA TRP A 28 -1.84 9.31 -10.55
C TRP A 28 -2.89 10.06 -9.72
N GLY A 29 -2.90 11.40 -9.80
CA GLY A 29 -3.89 12.24 -9.10
C GLY A 29 -5.31 11.98 -9.61
N GLY A 30 -5.48 11.89 -10.94
CA GLY A 30 -6.75 11.58 -11.58
C GLY A 30 -7.33 10.23 -11.15
N LEU A 31 -6.50 9.19 -11.07
CA LEU A 31 -6.89 7.86 -10.60
C LEU A 31 -7.36 7.91 -9.13
N HIS A 32 -6.62 8.56 -8.24
CA HIS A 32 -7.04 8.69 -6.83
C HIS A 32 -8.35 9.48 -6.69
N GLY A 33 -8.50 10.56 -7.46
CA GLY A 33 -9.75 11.31 -7.54
C GLY A 33 -10.92 10.43 -8.00
N LEU A 34 -10.69 9.61 -9.03
CA LEU A 34 -11.68 8.69 -9.56
C LEU A 34 -12.04 7.61 -8.53
N TYR A 35 -11.06 6.97 -7.89
CA TYR A 35 -11.27 5.93 -6.89
C TYR A 35 -12.11 6.41 -5.71
N LEU A 36 -11.80 7.61 -5.18
CA LEU A 36 -12.59 8.19 -4.11
C LEU A 36 -14.00 8.57 -4.57
N SER A 37 -14.14 9.08 -5.80
CA SER A 37 -15.44 9.39 -6.39
C SER A 37 -16.30 8.13 -6.52
N LEU A 38 -15.72 7.05 -7.04
CA LEU A 38 -16.37 5.74 -7.16
C LEU A 38 -16.72 5.17 -5.79
N ASN A 39 -15.82 5.25 -4.81
CA ASN A 39 -16.08 4.79 -3.45
C ASN A 39 -17.27 5.53 -2.81
N HIS A 40 -17.31 6.86 -2.94
CA HIS A 40 -18.43 7.65 -2.43
C HIS A 40 -19.75 7.37 -3.17
N ALA A 41 -19.70 7.20 -4.49
CA ALA A 41 -20.87 6.83 -5.30
C ALA A 41 -21.37 5.44 -4.91
N TRP A 42 -20.48 4.46 -4.79
CA TRP A 42 -20.78 3.10 -4.37
C TRP A 42 -21.40 3.07 -2.98
N LYS A 43 -20.81 3.74 -1.98
CA LYS A 43 -21.38 3.80 -0.62
C LYS A 43 -22.79 4.40 -0.61
N HIS A 44 -23.06 5.36 -1.49
CA HIS A 44 -24.38 5.97 -1.60
C HIS A 44 -25.39 5.08 -2.34
N LEU A 45 -24.96 4.42 -3.41
CA LEU A 45 -25.84 3.58 -4.23
C LEU A 45 -26.14 2.25 -3.52
N SER A 46 -25.12 1.61 -2.95
CA SER A 46 -25.26 0.35 -2.23
C SER A 46 -26.18 0.47 -1.01
N SER A 47 -26.15 1.59 -0.27
CA SER A 47 -27.07 1.79 0.86
C SER A 47 -28.55 1.92 0.44
N ARG A 48 -28.81 2.20 -0.84
CA ARG A 48 -30.17 2.29 -1.40
C ARG A 48 -30.61 1.01 -2.11
N LEU A 49 -29.71 0.42 -2.90
CA LEU A 49 -30.01 -0.79 -3.69
C LEU A 49 -29.91 -2.07 -2.86
N PHE A 50 -29.03 -2.10 -1.86
CA PHE A 50 -28.73 -3.27 -1.04
C PHE A 50 -28.87 -2.95 0.44
N PRO A 51 -30.11 -2.76 0.94
CA PRO A 51 -30.36 -2.42 2.35
C PRO A 51 -29.98 -3.55 3.32
N ARG A 52 -29.76 -4.77 2.81
CA ARG A 52 -29.25 -5.92 3.57
C ARG A 52 -27.88 -6.35 3.03
N PRO A 53 -26.95 -6.82 3.89
CA PRO A 53 -25.66 -7.31 3.44
C PRO A 53 -25.82 -8.49 2.47
N ILE A 54 -25.21 -8.39 1.30
CA ILE A 54 -25.20 -9.48 0.29
C ILE A 54 -24.17 -10.54 0.64
N LEU A 55 -23.05 -10.12 1.22
CA LEU A 55 -21.93 -10.97 1.59
C LEU A 55 -21.74 -10.99 3.11
N PRO A 56 -21.16 -12.08 3.67
CA PRO A 56 -20.66 -12.08 5.03
C PRO A 56 -19.68 -10.92 5.26
N ARG A 57 -19.79 -10.25 6.40
CA ARG A 57 -18.93 -9.10 6.75
C ARG A 57 -17.42 -9.33 6.56
N PRO A 58 -16.80 -10.43 7.02
CA PRO A 58 -15.36 -10.60 6.84
C PRO A 58 -14.97 -10.72 5.37
N LEU A 59 -15.80 -11.38 4.55
CA LEU A 59 -15.58 -11.49 3.12
C LEU A 59 -15.74 -10.14 2.42
N ALA A 60 -16.78 -9.38 2.76
CA ALA A 60 -16.99 -8.04 2.22
C ALA A 60 -15.83 -7.09 2.57
N ALA A 61 -15.33 -7.15 3.80
CA ALA A 61 -14.17 -6.37 4.24
C ALA A 61 -12.90 -6.78 3.48
N ALA A 62 -12.62 -8.09 3.37
CA ALA A 62 -11.48 -8.62 2.62
C ALA A 62 -11.50 -8.16 1.16
N LEU A 63 -12.65 -8.29 0.48
CA LEU A 63 -12.81 -7.85 -0.91
C LEU A 63 -12.63 -6.33 -1.06
N GLY A 64 -13.25 -5.53 -0.17
CA GLY A 64 -13.11 -4.08 -0.19
C GLY A 64 -11.66 -3.63 0.03
N TRP A 65 -10.95 -4.30 0.94
CA TRP A 65 -9.53 -4.08 1.15
C TRP A 65 -8.70 -4.48 -0.08
N SER A 66 -8.91 -5.67 -0.65
CA SER A 66 -8.18 -6.13 -1.84
C SER A 66 -8.38 -5.22 -3.05
N ILE A 67 -9.61 -4.77 -3.31
CA ILE A 67 -9.90 -3.84 -4.41
C ILE A 67 -9.17 -2.51 -4.18
N THR A 68 -9.21 -2.00 -2.95
CA THR A 68 -8.55 -0.74 -2.59
C THR A 68 -7.03 -0.87 -2.72
N PHE A 69 -6.45 -1.95 -2.19
CA PHE A 69 -5.03 -2.24 -2.27
C PHE A 69 -4.56 -2.31 -3.72
N LEU A 70 -5.24 -3.08 -4.57
CA LEU A 70 -4.90 -3.19 -5.99
C LEU A 70 -5.03 -1.85 -6.73
N ALA A 71 -6.11 -1.11 -6.50
CA ALA A 71 -6.31 0.20 -7.12
C ALA A 71 -5.19 1.18 -6.75
N VAL A 72 -4.80 1.22 -5.48
CA VAL A 72 -3.71 2.05 -4.98
C VAL A 72 -2.36 1.61 -5.54
N VAL A 73 -2.08 0.30 -5.57
CA VAL A 73 -0.84 -0.25 -6.16
C VAL A 73 -0.73 0.11 -7.65
N VAL A 74 -1.82 -0.01 -8.42
CA VAL A 74 -1.86 0.46 -9.82
C VAL A 74 -1.61 1.96 -9.91
N GLY A 75 -2.19 2.76 -9.01
CA GLY A 75 -1.87 4.18 -8.90
C GLY A 75 -0.37 4.42 -8.72
N TRP A 76 0.27 3.74 -7.77
CA TRP A 76 1.70 3.87 -7.50
C TRP A 76 2.60 3.55 -8.68
N VAL A 77 2.16 2.73 -9.65
CA VAL A 77 2.92 2.52 -10.90
C VAL A 77 3.12 3.83 -11.64
N PHE A 78 2.06 4.62 -11.83
CA PHE A 78 2.16 5.93 -12.48
C PHE A 78 2.94 6.94 -11.65
N PHE A 79 2.91 6.83 -10.32
CA PHE A 79 3.73 7.68 -9.47
C PHE A 79 5.23 7.39 -9.62
N ARG A 80 5.59 6.11 -9.81
CA ARG A 80 6.99 5.64 -9.83
C ARG A 80 7.62 5.66 -11.22
N ALA A 81 6.84 5.47 -12.27
CA ALA A 81 7.32 5.37 -13.64
C ALA A 81 7.83 6.71 -14.16
N ALA A 82 8.93 6.67 -14.92
CA ALA A 82 9.51 7.87 -15.54
C ALA A 82 8.62 8.43 -16.67
N ASP A 83 7.90 7.55 -17.37
CA ASP A 83 7.03 7.87 -18.49
C ASP A 83 5.92 6.78 -18.63
N PHE A 84 5.09 6.93 -19.66
CA PHE A 84 3.98 6.02 -19.92
C PHE A 84 4.42 4.64 -20.44
N ASP A 85 5.54 4.56 -21.16
CA ASP A 85 6.05 3.29 -21.66
C ASP A 85 6.60 2.44 -20.50
N ALA A 86 7.33 3.06 -19.58
CA ALA A 86 7.76 2.44 -18.33
C ALA A 86 6.56 2.01 -17.46
N ALA A 87 5.54 2.86 -17.33
CA ALA A 87 4.33 2.51 -16.59
C ALA A 87 3.62 1.29 -17.20
N ARG A 88 3.51 1.25 -18.54
CA ARG A 88 2.93 0.13 -19.27
C ARG A 88 3.72 -1.16 -19.03
N LEU A 89 5.04 -1.13 -19.17
CA LEU A 89 5.90 -2.30 -18.94
C LEU A 89 5.78 -2.83 -17.51
N MET A 90 5.67 -1.94 -16.52
CA MET A 90 5.44 -2.33 -15.13
C MET A 90 4.07 -3.00 -14.95
N LEU A 91 3.00 -2.44 -15.51
CA LEU A 91 1.65 -3.03 -15.44
C LEU A 91 1.59 -4.39 -16.14
N GLU A 92 2.21 -4.52 -17.32
CA GLU A 92 2.32 -5.79 -18.04
C GLU A 92 3.09 -6.83 -17.21
N GLY A 93 4.19 -6.42 -16.55
CA GLY A 93 4.94 -7.28 -15.64
C GLY A 93 4.13 -7.73 -14.43
N MET A 94 3.37 -6.83 -13.80
CA MET A 94 2.48 -7.15 -12.68
C MET A 94 1.34 -8.09 -13.06
N ALA A 95 0.84 -7.99 -14.30
CA ALA A 95 -0.17 -8.88 -14.85
C ALA A 95 0.41 -10.23 -15.34
N GLY A 96 1.73 -10.41 -15.30
CA GLY A 96 2.42 -11.62 -15.77
C GLY A 96 2.56 -11.71 -17.30
N LEU A 97 2.26 -10.63 -18.04
CA LEU A 97 2.34 -10.59 -19.51
C LEU A 97 3.78 -10.61 -20.03
N ASN A 98 4.74 -10.21 -19.19
CA ASN A 98 6.18 -10.33 -19.47
C ASN A 98 6.77 -11.69 -19.08
N GLY A 99 5.92 -12.66 -18.73
CA GLY A 99 6.33 -13.96 -18.20
C GLY A 99 6.72 -13.89 -16.73
N VAL A 100 7.01 -15.06 -16.17
CA VAL A 100 7.48 -15.23 -14.78
C VAL A 100 8.88 -15.83 -14.83
N ALA A 101 9.82 -15.19 -14.15
CA ALA A 101 11.21 -15.62 -14.17
C ALA A 101 11.83 -15.66 -12.77
N LEU A 102 12.75 -16.60 -12.56
CA LEU A 102 13.52 -16.73 -11.32
C LEU A 102 15.03 -16.53 -11.57
N PRO A 103 15.79 -16.03 -10.58
CA PRO A 103 17.24 -16.02 -10.67
C PRO A 103 17.78 -17.43 -10.88
N ASN A 104 18.71 -17.61 -11.82
CA ASN A 104 19.29 -18.91 -12.14
C ASN A 104 19.88 -19.62 -10.90
N ALA A 105 20.47 -18.86 -9.98
CA ALA A 105 21.02 -19.36 -8.72
C ALA A 105 19.96 -19.97 -7.78
N LEU A 106 18.71 -19.50 -7.83
CA LEU A 106 17.60 -20.09 -7.09
C LEU A 106 17.06 -21.30 -7.82
N ALA A 107 16.82 -21.18 -9.13
CA ALA A 107 16.32 -22.29 -9.96
C ALA A 107 17.18 -23.56 -9.79
N ALA A 108 18.51 -23.41 -9.80
CA ALA A 108 19.46 -24.51 -9.59
C ALA A 108 19.32 -25.21 -8.22
N ARG A 109 18.75 -24.55 -7.21
CA ARG A 109 18.55 -25.09 -5.85
C ARG A 109 17.17 -25.73 -5.65
N LEU A 110 16.25 -25.57 -6.60
CA LEU A 110 14.87 -26.09 -6.48
C LEU A 110 14.76 -27.58 -6.82
N GLY A 111 15.79 -28.20 -7.40
CA GLY A 111 15.78 -29.62 -7.74
C GLY A 111 14.58 -30.02 -8.60
N GLY A 112 13.84 -31.05 -8.21
CA GLY A 112 12.64 -31.52 -8.94
C GLY A 112 11.48 -30.52 -8.97
N LEU A 113 11.45 -29.50 -8.09
CA LEU A 113 10.47 -28.43 -8.20
C LEU A 113 10.73 -27.54 -9.42
N TRP A 114 11.99 -27.39 -9.84
CA TRP A 114 12.33 -26.62 -11.03
C TRP A 114 11.68 -27.20 -12.30
N SER A 115 11.69 -28.52 -12.47
CA SER A 115 11.08 -29.15 -13.65
C SER A 115 9.57 -28.88 -13.76
N VAL A 116 8.87 -28.77 -12.62
CA VAL A 116 7.45 -28.41 -12.60
C VAL A 116 7.28 -26.95 -13.01
N LEU A 117 8.07 -26.05 -12.42
CA LEU A 117 8.01 -24.62 -12.71
C LEU A 117 8.36 -24.29 -14.16
N SER A 118 9.42 -24.89 -14.70
CA SER A 118 9.78 -24.72 -16.11
C SER A 118 8.69 -25.29 -17.04
N GLY A 119 8.04 -26.39 -16.63
CA GLY A 119 6.94 -27.01 -17.38
C GLY A 119 5.70 -26.12 -17.51
N ILE A 120 5.45 -25.23 -16.55
CA ILE A 120 4.37 -24.23 -16.61
C ILE A 120 4.81 -22.88 -17.19
N GLY A 121 6.01 -22.81 -17.77
CA GLY A 121 6.52 -21.62 -18.47
C GLY A 121 7.31 -20.63 -17.61
N VAL A 122 7.73 -21.00 -16.39
CA VAL A 122 8.67 -20.16 -15.60
C VAL A 122 10.05 -20.23 -16.21
N THR A 123 10.65 -19.07 -16.49
CA THR A 123 11.98 -18.95 -17.11
C THR A 123 13.04 -18.56 -16.07
N THR A 124 14.29 -18.46 -16.51
CA THR A 124 15.40 -18.00 -15.66
C THR A 124 16.09 -16.79 -16.23
N TYR A 125 16.60 -15.93 -15.35
CA TYR A 125 17.50 -14.84 -15.72
C TYR A 125 18.82 -14.91 -14.94
N LEU A 126 19.85 -14.26 -15.49
CA LEU A 126 21.19 -14.25 -14.91
C LEU A 126 21.33 -13.14 -13.85
N GLY A 127 21.96 -13.46 -12.73
CA GLY A 127 22.21 -12.51 -11.64
C GLY A 127 21.02 -12.26 -10.72
N GLY A 128 21.13 -11.26 -9.83
CA GLY A 128 20.03 -10.77 -9.00
C GLY A 128 19.51 -11.71 -7.89
N GLY A 129 20.13 -12.88 -7.65
CA GLY A 129 19.65 -13.85 -6.66
C GLY A 129 19.57 -13.31 -5.23
N SER A 130 20.59 -12.57 -4.78
CA SER A 130 20.59 -11.95 -3.45
C SER A 130 19.50 -10.88 -3.33
N GLN A 131 19.38 -10.01 -4.33
CA GLN A 131 18.34 -8.98 -4.38
C GLN A 131 16.95 -9.60 -4.32
N PHE A 132 16.68 -10.62 -5.14
CA PHE A 132 15.42 -11.36 -5.12
C PHE A 132 15.09 -11.91 -3.73
N ILE A 133 16.05 -12.59 -3.09
CA ILE A 133 15.87 -13.13 -1.74
C ILE A 133 15.56 -12.01 -0.75
N PHE A 134 16.38 -10.95 -0.71
CA PHE A 134 16.17 -9.85 0.23
C PHE A 134 14.84 -9.13 -0.02
N THR A 135 14.46 -8.86 -1.27
CA THR A 135 13.16 -8.26 -1.61
C THR A 135 12.01 -9.08 -1.06
N TRP A 136 12.00 -10.40 -1.29
CA TRP A 136 10.94 -11.26 -0.79
C TRP A 136 10.98 -11.43 0.73
N LEU A 137 12.16 -11.50 1.34
CA LEU A 137 12.29 -11.49 2.81
C LEU A 137 11.69 -10.21 3.41
N TRP A 138 11.98 -9.04 2.82
CA TRP A 138 11.39 -7.78 3.26
C TRP A 138 9.88 -7.78 3.10
N VAL A 139 9.36 -8.21 1.95
CA VAL A 139 7.90 -8.29 1.71
C VAL A 139 7.23 -9.24 2.71
N LEU A 140 7.76 -10.44 2.88
CA LEU A 140 7.22 -11.46 3.77
C LEU A 140 7.29 -11.06 5.26
N THR A 141 8.24 -10.19 5.63
CA THR A 141 8.37 -9.68 7.01
C THR A 141 7.52 -8.44 7.25
N LEU A 142 7.56 -7.48 6.33
CA LEU A 142 6.92 -6.17 6.50
C LEU A 142 5.42 -6.19 6.19
N LEU A 143 4.95 -7.05 5.28
CA LEU A 143 3.53 -7.13 4.95
C LEU A 143 2.68 -7.57 6.15
N PRO A 144 3.04 -8.63 6.91
CA PRO A 144 2.33 -8.97 8.14
C PRO A 144 2.35 -7.83 9.16
N ILE A 145 3.50 -7.14 9.32
CA ILE A 145 3.60 -5.98 10.21
C ILE A 145 2.60 -4.90 9.77
N ALA A 146 2.56 -4.54 8.50
CA ALA A 146 1.66 -3.52 7.98
C ALA A 146 0.17 -3.89 8.11
N LEU A 147 -0.17 -5.18 8.05
CA LEU A 147 -1.56 -5.67 8.15
C LEU A 147 -2.04 -5.84 9.60
N ILE A 148 -1.12 -6.09 10.52
CA ILE A 148 -1.45 -6.52 11.89
C ILE A 148 -1.15 -5.43 12.92
N MET A 149 -0.03 -4.72 12.76
CA MET A 149 0.42 -3.72 13.73
C MET A 149 -0.40 -2.44 13.63
N PRO A 150 -0.60 -1.73 14.76
CA PRO A 150 -1.42 -0.55 14.74
C PRO A 150 -0.73 0.59 14.00
N ASN A 151 -1.48 1.34 13.21
CA ASN A 151 -0.95 2.56 12.56
C ASN A 151 -0.85 3.72 13.55
N THR A 152 -0.24 4.83 13.12
CA THR A 152 -0.01 6.00 13.98
C THR A 152 -1.28 6.57 14.62
N GLN A 153 -2.41 6.57 13.88
CA GLN A 153 -3.69 7.06 14.41
C GLN A 153 -4.20 6.17 15.55
N GLU A 154 -4.04 4.85 15.40
CA GLU A 154 -4.44 3.86 16.39
C GLU A 154 -3.55 3.86 17.63
N ILE A 155 -2.24 4.02 17.45
CA ILE A 155 -1.29 4.21 18.55
C ILE A 155 -1.67 5.47 19.33
N MET A 156 -1.97 6.57 18.64
CA MET A 156 -2.27 7.86 19.24
C MET A 156 -3.74 8.05 19.63
N ARG A 157 -4.57 7.01 19.60
CA ARG A 157 -6.05 7.11 19.78
C ARG A 157 -6.53 7.89 21.01
N HIS A 158 -5.76 7.88 22.10
CA HIS A 158 -6.08 8.59 23.35
C HIS A 158 -5.81 10.10 23.27
N ALA A 159 -5.00 10.54 22.33
CA ALA A 159 -4.67 11.95 22.12
C ALA A 159 -5.58 12.63 21.07
N GLU A 160 -6.60 11.91 20.57
CA GLU A 160 -7.53 12.38 19.53
C GLU A 160 -6.85 13.15 18.37
N PRO A 161 -5.81 12.57 17.73
CA PRO A 161 -4.97 13.28 16.75
C PRO A 161 -5.71 13.72 15.48
N GLY A 162 -6.95 13.27 15.25
CA GLY A 162 -7.75 13.70 14.10
C GLY A 162 -9.19 14.01 14.49
N LEU A 163 -9.72 15.10 13.90
CA LEU A 163 -11.10 15.52 14.04
C LEU A 163 -12.05 14.41 13.56
N LEU A 164 -12.91 13.90 14.46
CA LEU A 164 -14.03 13.00 14.15
C LEU A 164 -13.65 11.62 13.56
N LEU A 165 -12.42 11.13 13.78
CA LEU A 165 -12.03 9.76 13.37
C LEU A 165 -12.67 8.66 14.20
N HIS A 166 -13.17 8.98 15.40
CA HIS A 166 -13.83 8.04 16.31
C HIS A 166 -15.29 7.85 15.91
N SER A 167 -15.53 7.29 14.73
CA SER A 167 -16.85 6.76 14.39
C SER A 167 -17.00 5.37 15.03
N PRO A 168 -18.06 5.08 15.79
CA PRO A 168 -18.27 3.77 16.43
C PRO A 168 -18.47 2.62 15.42
N THR A 169 -18.53 2.90 14.11
CA THR A 169 -18.60 1.88 13.07
C THR A 169 -17.21 1.49 12.55
N GLU A 170 -16.36 0.96 13.43
CA GLU A 170 -15.14 0.22 13.08
C GLU A 170 -15.44 -1.17 12.47
N ALA A 171 -16.71 -1.49 12.22
CA ALA A 171 -17.19 -2.81 11.80
C ALA A 171 -16.67 -3.28 10.43
N ASN A 172 -16.03 -2.41 9.65
CA ASN A 172 -15.49 -2.72 8.32
C ASN A 172 -13.96 -2.84 8.29
N GLU A 173 -13.29 -2.74 9.44
CA GLU A 173 -11.83 -2.88 9.51
C GLU A 173 -11.44 -4.36 9.67
N ILE A 174 -10.46 -4.82 8.90
CA ILE A 174 -9.89 -6.16 9.04
C ILE A 174 -8.83 -6.10 10.14
N ARG A 175 -9.18 -6.53 11.36
CA ARG A 175 -8.25 -6.52 12.50
C ARG A 175 -8.27 -7.83 13.28
N PRO A 176 -7.44 -8.81 12.91
CA PRO A 176 -7.42 -10.10 13.60
C PRO A 176 -6.85 -10.02 15.03
N LEU A 177 -6.03 -9.00 15.37
CA LEU A 177 -5.30 -8.93 16.65
C LEU A 177 -5.47 -7.61 17.43
N ARG A 178 -6.60 -6.91 17.27
CA ARG A 178 -6.83 -5.60 17.93
C ARG A 178 -6.65 -5.65 19.45
N ALA A 179 -7.14 -6.69 20.11
CA ALA A 179 -7.01 -6.85 21.55
C ALA A 179 -5.53 -7.01 21.97
N ALA A 180 -4.76 -7.77 21.20
CA ALA A 180 -3.34 -7.99 21.46
C ALA A 180 -2.51 -6.71 21.22
N THR A 181 -2.87 -5.89 20.23
CA THR A 181 -2.16 -4.63 19.94
C THR A 181 -2.68 -3.44 20.75
N ALA A 182 -3.74 -3.61 21.54
CA ALA A 182 -4.30 -2.53 22.35
C ALA A 182 -3.30 -1.95 23.37
N ALA A 183 -2.35 -2.76 23.84
CA ALA A 183 -1.29 -2.36 24.75
C ALA A 183 -0.26 -1.38 24.13
N LEU A 184 -0.21 -1.31 22.79
CA LEU A 184 0.66 -0.41 22.03
C LEU A 184 0.08 1.00 21.89
N ALA A 185 -1.07 1.27 22.48
CA ALA A 185 -1.57 2.63 22.53
C ALA A 185 -0.64 3.52 23.37
N TRP A 186 -0.36 4.69 22.83
CA TRP A 186 0.48 5.68 23.46
C TRP A 186 -0.12 6.15 24.78
N GLN A 187 0.75 6.31 25.77
CA GLN A 187 0.41 6.83 27.10
C GLN A 187 1.55 7.72 27.58
N PRO A 188 1.26 8.81 28.33
CA PRO A 188 2.29 9.69 28.89
C PRO A 188 3.01 9.02 30.07
N ARG A 189 3.83 8.00 29.79
CA ARG A 189 4.61 7.22 30.76
C ARG A 189 6.08 7.26 30.39
N LEU A 190 6.95 7.13 31.40
CA LEU A 190 8.41 7.13 31.21
C LEU A 190 8.87 6.14 30.13
N ARG A 191 8.29 4.93 30.07
CA ARG A 191 8.60 3.94 29.03
C ARG A 191 8.44 4.47 27.59
N TRP A 192 7.39 5.25 27.33
CA TRP A 192 7.13 5.83 26.01
C TRP A 192 8.08 6.99 25.74
N ALA A 193 8.39 7.80 26.75
CA ALA A 193 9.39 8.86 26.63
C ALA A 193 10.78 8.27 26.30
N LEU A 194 11.20 7.21 26.98
CA LEU A 194 12.45 6.51 26.71
C LEU A 194 12.45 5.87 25.31
N LEU A 195 11.38 5.19 24.91
CA LEU A 195 11.27 4.56 23.59
C LEU A 195 11.33 5.60 22.46
N ILE A 196 10.53 6.66 22.55
CA ILE A 196 10.50 7.74 21.55
C ILE A 196 11.84 8.48 21.54
N GLY A 197 12.42 8.75 22.71
CA GLY A 197 13.74 9.37 22.82
C GLY A 197 14.84 8.53 22.18
N PHE A 198 14.82 7.20 22.40
CA PHE A 198 15.75 6.27 21.77
C PHE A 198 15.58 6.22 20.25
N ILE A 199 14.35 6.07 19.75
CA ILE A 199 14.05 6.10 18.30
C ILE A 199 14.46 7.44 17.69
N GLY A 200 14.20 8.55 18.37
CA GLY A 200 14.60 9.89 17.95
C GLY A 200 16.13 10.03 17.86
N ALA A 201 16.86 9.55 18.87
CA ALA A 201 18.33 9.55 18.86
C ALA A 201 18.88 8.70 17.69
N LEU A 202 18.34 7.51 17.47
CA LEU A 202 18.70 6.68 16.31
C LEU A 202 18.41 7.39 14.99
N GLY A 203 17.26 8.08 14.90
CA GLY A 203 16.89 8.89 13.75
C GLY A 203 17.94 9.97 13.46
N VAL A 204 18.29 10.77 14.47
CA VAL A 204 19.33 11.83 14.37
C VAL A 204 20.68 11.26 13.96
N LEU A 205 21.12 10.17 14.58
CA LEU A 205 22.39 9.52 14.23
C LEU A 205 22.40 8.97 12.80
N SER A 206 21.22 8.58 12.29
CA SER A 206 21.05 8.06 10.93
C SER A 206 20.87 9.15 9.87
N MET A 207 20.70 10.42 10.24
CA MET A 207 20.53 11.54 9.28
C MET A 207 21.77 11.80 8.42
N THR A 208 22.91 11.22 8.77
CA THR A 208 24.15 11.30 7.97
C THR A 208 24.11 10.45 6.71
N ARG A 209 23.13 9.54 6.57
CA ARG A 209 22.95 8.75 5.36
C ARG A 209 22.21 9.58 4.31
N VAL A 210 22.76 9.61 3.09
CA VAL A 210 22.03 10.16 1.94
C VAL A 210 20.80 9.30 1.72
N SER A 211 19.62 9.88 1.99
CA SER A 211 18.36 9.27 1.64
C SER A 211 18.11 9.55 0.17
N GLU A 212 18.05 8.50 -0.65
CA GLU A 212 17.52 8.58 -2.02
C GLU A 212 16.00 8.78 -1.95
N PHE A 213 15.56 9.88 -1.34
CA PHE A 213 14.16 10.26 -1.34
C PHE A 213 13.80 10.76 -2.74
N LEU A 214 12.61 10.37 -3.21
CA LEU A 214 11.98 10.53 -4.52
C LEU A 214 12.25 11.82 -5.34
N TYR A 215 12.77 12.90 -4.75
CA TYR A 215 12.96 14.20 -5.40
C TYR A 215 14.31 14.38 -6.10
N PHE A 216 15.27 13.46 -5.96
CA PHE A 216 16.60 13.58 -6.61
C PHE A 216 16.66 13.11 -8.07
N GLN A 217 15.54 12.72 -8.67
CA GLN A 217 15.48 12.25 -10.08
C GLN A 217 14.63 13.15 -11.00
N PHE A 218 14.40 14.41 -10.62
CA PHE A 218 13.81 15.43 -11.48
C PHE A 218 14.84 16.50 -11.83
#